data_AF-A0A0B7K830-F1
#
_entry.id   AF-A0A0B7K830-F1
#
_cell.length_a   1.000
_cell.length_b   1.000
_cell.length_c   1.000
_cell.angle_alpha   90.00
_cell.angle_beta   90.00
_cell.angle_gamma   90.00
#
_symmetry.space_group_name_H-M   'P 1'
#
loop_
_entity.id
_entity.type
_entity.pdbx_description
1 polymer ?
#
loop_
_entity_poly.entity_id
_entity_poly.type
_entity_poly.pdbx_seq_one_letter_code
_entity_poly.pdbx_strand_id
1 'polypeptide(L)'
;MEESDLGISKDSKNTYLSFLSSDQIISDNTLFHNNVFKQTCQRVEDRNEARVIRDITPLIVPSAEIFLYIYGDQSLNILVESTEEGWNNSMPLTGTRPQPDFSIGFRRESFTEDQLLRLSSFIGDFIAGDVSYFMATYSMYFPFLTCEVKCGATGLDVADRQNAHSMTLAVRAVVELFRAVKREKEVHQQILGFSVSHDHRSVRIYGHYPVIDEKTANTRYYHHLIP
;
A
#
# COMPACT_ATOMS: atom_id res chain seq x y z
N MET A 1 15.69 -4.85 2.31
CA MET A 1 15.23 -4.93 3.71
C MET A 1 15.06 -6.40 4.01
N GLU A 2 15.61 -6.88 5.12
CA GLU A 2 15.56 -8.30 5.49
C GLU A 2 14.24 -8.60 6.19
N GLU A 3 13.76 -9.85 6.14
CA GLU A 3 12.63 -10.28 6.97
C GLU A 3 13.05 -10.34 8.44
N SER A 4 12.11 -10.18 9.37
CA SER A 4 12.40 -10.36 10.79
C SER A 4 12.60 -11.84 11.11
N ASP A 5 13.58 -12.17 11.95
CA ASP A 5 13.74 -13.51 12.53
C ASP A 5 12.48 -13.99 13.26
N LEU A 6 11.67 -13.06 13.77
CA LEU A 6 10.41 -13.38 14.44
C LEU A 6 9.25 -13.61 13.46
N GLY A 7 9.40 -13.16 12.22
CA GLY A 7 8.39 -13.26 11.17
C GLY A 7 7.11 -12.46 11.46
N ILE A 8 6.07 -12.80 10.70
CA ILE A 8 4.72 -12.26 10.83
C ILE A 8 3.87 -13.08 11.80
N SER A 9 2.77 -12.49 12.26
CA SER A 9 1.80 -13.18 13.10
C SER A 9 1.13 -14.34 12.34
N LYS A 10 0.68 -15.34 13.09
CA LYS A 10 -0.07 -16.47 12.53
C LYS A 10 -1.39 -16.02 11.88
N ASP A 11 -2.06 -15.03 12.45
CA ASP A 11 -3.32 -14.52 11.93
C ASP A 11 -3.13 -13.82 10.58
N SER A 12 -2.12 -12.95 10.46
CA SER A 12 -1.75 -12.33 9.19
C SER A 12 -1.40 -13.38 8.14
N LYS A 13 -0.67 -14.43 8.52
CA LYS A 13 -0.34 -15.55 7.64
C LYS A 13 -1.58 -16.29 7.13
N ASN A 14 -2.50 -16.63 8.02
CA ASN A 14 -3.73 -17.31 7.66
C ASN A 14 -4.59 -16.43 6.74
N THR A 15 -4.68 -15.13 7.02
CA THR A 15 -5.47 -14.18 6.23
C THR A 15 -4.96 -14.08 4.80
N TYR A 16 -3.67 -13.85 4.57
CA TYR A 16 -3.19 -13.77 3.18
C TYR A 16 -3.27 -15.11 2.45
N LEU A 17 -3.03 -16.25 3.14
CA LEU A 17 -3.20 -17.58 2.53
C LEU A 17 -4.65 -17.83 2.13
N SER A 18 -5.60 -17.36 2.93
CA SER A 18 -7.02 -17.40 2.58
C SER A 18 -7.30 -16.59 1.31
N PHE A 19 -6.74 -15.39 1.19
CA PHE A 19 -6.92 -14.56 -0.01
C PHE A 19 -6.30 -15.23 -1.25
N LEU A 20 -5.10 -15.78 -1.14
CA LEU A 20 -4.45 -16.50 -2.25
C LEU A 20 -5.21 -17.75 -2.70
N SER A 21 -5.90 -18.41 -1.76
CA SER A 21 -6.66 -19.63 -2.04
C SER A 21 -8.12 -19.36 -2.44
N SER A 22 -8.57 -18.10 -2.41
CA SER A 22 -9.95 -17.74 -2.72
C SER A 22 -10.18 -17.69 -4.22
N ASP A 23 -11.25 -18.31 -4.69
CA ASP A 23 -11.66 -18.25 -6.08
C ASP A 23 -11.91 -16.79 -6.51
N GLN A 24 -11.25 -16.37 -7.59
CA GLN A 24 -11.42 -15.04 -8.16
C GLN A 24 -12.26 -15.12 -9.43
N ILE A 25 -13.22 -14.20 -9.55
CA ILE A 25 -13.99 -14.05 -10.79
C ILE A 25 -13.10 -13.33 -11.79
N ILE A 26 -12.63 -14.05 -12.80
CA ILE A 26 -11.88 -13.47 -13.91
C ILE A 26 -12.88 -12.88 -14.90
N SER A 27 -12.79 -11.57 -15.16
CA SER A 27 -13.60 -10.92 -16.19
C SER A 27 -13.28 -11.47 -17.58
N ASP A 28 -14.29 -11.79 -18.39
CA ASP A 28 -14.16 -12.29 -19.77
C ASP A 28 -13.39 -11.35 -20.72
N ASN A 29 -13.19 -10.09 -20.32
CA ASN A 29 -12.50 -9.07 -21.11
C ASN A 29 -11.08 -8.77 -20.59
N THR A 30 -10.47 -9.64 -19.77
CA THR A 30 -9.13 -9.39 -19.23
C THR A 30 -8.01 -9.66 -20.25
N LEU A 31 -6.95 -8.85 -20.19
CA LEU A 31 -5.72 -9.10 -20.97
C LEU A 31 -4.86 -10.23 -20.39
N PHE A 32 -5.27 -10.81 -19.25
CA PHE A 32 -4.63 -11.96 -18.61
C PHE A 32 -5.25 -13.32 -18.97
N HIS A 33 -6.17 -13.38 -19.94
CA HIS A 33 -6.61 -14.67 -20.45
C HIS A 33 -5.44 -15.42 -21.13
N ASN A 34 -5.39 -16.74 -20.92
CA ASN A 34 -4.30 -17.61 -21.39
C ASN A 34 -4.04 -17.48 -22.91
N ASN A 35 -5.05 -17.17 -23.71
CA ASN A 35 -4.94 -17.02 -25.16
C ASN A 35 -4.28 -15.71 -25.61
N VAL A 36 -4.34 -14.64 -24.80
CA VAL A 36 -3.80 -13.31 -25.13
C VAL A 36 -2.64 -12.88 -24.23
N PHE A 37 -2.48 -13.50 -23.05
CA PHE A 37 -1.48 -13.13 -22.04
C PHE A 37 -0.07 -12.94 -22.61
N LYS A 38 0.42 -13.93 -23.37
CA LYS A 38 1.75 -13.86 -23.99
C LYS A 38 1.88 -12.66 -24.94
N GLN A 39 0.85 -12.39 -25.75
CA GLN A 39 0.84 -11.24 -26.66
C GLN A 39 0.78 -9.93 -25.89
N THR A 40 0.02 -9.87 -24.79
CA THR A 40 -0.03 -8.71 -23.89
C THR A 40 1.36 -8.40 -23.35
N CYS A 41 2.07 -9.37 -22.77
CA CYS A 41 3.44 -9.19 -22.26
C CYS A 41 4.42 -8.71 -23.36
N GLN A 42 4.37 -9.32 -24.54
CA GLN A 42 5.22 -8.92 -25.67
C GLN A 42 4.96 -7.48 -26.14
N ARG A 43 3.71 -6.99 -26.03
CA ARG A 43 3.38 -5.62 -26.45
C ARG A 43 3.96 -4.55 -25.53
N VAL A 44 4.21 -4.89 -24.26
CA VAL A 44 4.72 -3.97 -23.24
C VAL A 44 6.22 -4.15 -22.94
N GLU A 45 6.85 -5.20 -23.46
CA GLU A 45 8.25 -5.58 -23.17
C GLU A 45 9.26 -4.45 -23.40
N ASP A 46 9.21 -3.78 -24.55
CA ASP A 46 10.12 -2.67 -24.90
C ASP A 46 9.46 -1.30 -24.77
N ARG A 47 8.41 -1.19 -23.96
CA ARG A 47 7.68 0.07 -23.75
C ARG A 47 8.20 0.77 -22.51
N ASN A 48 7.81 2.03 -22.32
CA ASN A 48 8.19 2.80 -21.14
C ASN A 48 7.31 2.46 -19.93
N GLU A 49 7.73 2.93 -18.75
CA GLU A 49 7.02 2.74 -17.48
C GLU A 49 5.55 3.17 -17.55
N ALA A 50 5.26 4.35 -18.12
CA ALA A 50 3.90 4.84 -18.32
C ALA A 50 3.01 3.87 -19.12
N ARG A 51 3.58 3.13 -20.09
CA ARG A 51 2.83 2.12 -20.84
C ARG A 51 2.55 0.87 -20.00
N VAL A 52 3.51 0.44 -19.19
CA VAL A 52 3.33 -0.68 -18.26
C VAL A 52 2.29 -0.32 -17.20
N ILE A 53 2.40 0.88 -16.61
CA ILE A 53 1.41 1.42 -15.66
C ILE A 53 0.03 1.35 -16.27
N ARG A 54 -0.16 1.91 -17.47
CA ARG A 54 -1.50 2.00 -18.07
C ARG A 54 -2.08 0.64 -18.50
N ASP A 55 -1.27 -0.24 -19.09
CA ASP A 55 -1.78 -1.46 -19.72
C ASP A 55 -1.76 -2.68 -18.77
N ILE A 56 -0.89 -2.69 -17.75
CA ILE A 56 -0.66 -3.86 -16.87
C ILE A 56 -1.08 -3.57 -15.43
N THR A 57 -0.78 -2.39 -14.86
CA THR A 57 -1.08 -2.12 -13.43
C THR A 57 -2.56 -2.30 -13.10
N PRO A 58 -3.54 -1.81 -13.88
CA PRO A 58 -4.96 -2.04 -13.58
C PRO A 58 -5.38 -3.52 -13.51
N LEU A 59 -4.58 -4.44 -14.07
CA LEU A 59 -4.84 -5.88 -14.04
C LEU A 59 -4.25 -6.56 -12.80
N ILE A 60 -3.20 -5.96 -12.20
CA ILE A 60 -2.52 -6.48 -11.00
C ILE A 60 -3.07 -5.78 -9.76
N VAL A 61 -3.18 -4.47 -9.83
CA VAL A 61 -3.68 -3.58 -8.79
C VAL A 61 -4.87 -2.82 -9.37
N PRO A 62 -6.08 -3.40 -9.32
CA PRO A 62 -7.26 -2.76 -9.88
C PRO A 62 -7.63 -1.49 -9.12
N SER A 63 -8.13 -0.50 -9.85
CA SER A 63 -8.66 0.75 -9.28
C SER A 63 -9.89 0.47 -8.43
N ALA A 64 -9.84 0.89 -7.17
CA ALA A 64 -10.97 0.75 -6.25
C ALA A 64 -12.13 1.69 -6.67
N GLU A 65 -11.80 2.87 -7.21
CA GLU A 65 -12.79 3.85 -7.65
C GLU A 65 -13.54 3.40 -8.91
N ILE A 66 -12.81 2.83 -9.87
CA ILE A 66 -13.42 2.27 -11.08
C ILE A 66 -14.26 1.04 -10.71
N PHE A 67 -13.76 0.17 -9.82
CA PHE A 67 -14.53 -1.01 -9.40
C PHE A 67 -15.83 -0.62 -8.69
N LEU A 68 -15.80 0.39 -7.82
CA LEU A 68 -16.99 1.01 -7.24
C LEU A 68 -17.97 1.50 -8.32
N TYR A 69 -17.47 2.22 -9.33
CA TYR A 69 -18.32 2.79 -10.38
C TYR A 69 -18.97 1.71 -11.27
N ILE A 70 -18.20 0.68 -11.66
CA ILE A 70 -18.65 -0.37 -12.57
C ILE A 70 -19.57 -1.37 -11.87
N TYR A 71 -19.20 -1.82 -10.66
CA TYR A 71 -19.88 -2.91 -9.96
C TYR A 71 -20.83 -2.42 -8.86
N GLY A 72 -20.81 -1.12 -8.54
CA GLY A 72 -21.70 -0.51 -7.56
C GLY A 72 -21.41 -0.90 -6.11
N ASP A 73 -20.26 -1.51 -5.83
CA ASP A 73 -19.89 -1.98 -4.50
C ASP A 73 -19.60 -0.81 -3.55
N GLN A 74 -20.64 -0.39 -2.82
CA GLN A 74 -20.58 0.74 -1.89
C GLN A 74 -19.56 0.54 -0.77
N SER A 75 -19.08 -0.68 -0.52
CA SER A 75 -18.05 -0.92 0.49
C SER A 75 -16.71 -0.26 0.13
N LEU A 76 -16.44 -0.03 -1.16
CA LEU A 76 -15.23 0.63 -1.65
C LEU A 76 -15.29 2.16 -1.61
N ASN A 77 -16.46 2.76 -1.33
CA ASN A 77 -16.62 4.22 -1.30
C ASN A 77 -15.76 4.89 -0.21
N ILE A 78 -15.36 4.13 0.81
CA ILE A 78 -14.45 4.59 1.87
C ILE A 78 -13.00 4.77 1.40
N LEU A 79 -12.64 4.24 0.22
CA LEU A 79 -11.27 4.21 -0.27
C LEU A 79 -11.02 5.29 -1.32
N VAL A 80 -9.83 5.89 -1.30
CA VAL A 80 -9.32 6.80 -2.34
C VAL A 80 -8.03 6.23 -2.90
N GLU A 81 -7.82 6.48 -4.19
CA GLU A 81 -6.56 6.15 -4.86
C GLU A 81 -5.82 7.41 -5.30
N SER A 82 -4.51 7.29 -5.48
CA SER A 82 -3.67 8.32 -6.05
C SER A 82 -2.69 7.70 -7.04
N THR A 83 -2.37 8.43 -8.12
CA THR A 83 -1.42 8.00 -9.16
C THR A 83 -0.33 9.04 -9.30
N GLU A 84 0.93 8.65 -9.12
CA GLU A 84 2.11 9.54 -9.10
C GLU A 84 1.96 10.78 -8.19
N GLU A 85 1.08 10.74 -7.19
CA GLU A 85 0.88 11.84 -6.26
C GLU A 85 1.82 11.67 -5.09
N GLY A 86 2.66 12.68 -4.84
CA GLY A 86 3.60 12.58 -3.74
C GLY A 86 2.98 12.94 -2.40
N TRP A 87 3.45 12.27 -1.37
CA TRP A 87 2.84 12.27 -0.04
C TRP A 87 3.25 13.51 0.76
N ASN A 88 2.77 14.68 0.33
CA ASN A 88 3.12 16.00 0.87
C ASN A 88 2.64 16.23 2.30
N ASN A 89 1.58 15.54 2.71
CA ASN A 89 1.01 15.67 4.06
C ASN A 89 1.60 14.63 5.02
N SER A 90 2.49 13.76 4.54
CA SER A 90 3.12 12.74 5.37
C SER A 90 4.34 13.29 6.09
N MET A 91 4.47 12.95 7.37
CA MET A 91 5.68 13.27 8.12
C MET A 91 6.82 12.38 7.63
N PRO A 92 7.92 12.93 7.10
CA PRO A 92 8.96 12.13 6.46
C PRO A 92 9.67 11.19 7.45
N LEU A 93 10.14 10.04 6.95
CA LEU A 93 11.11 9.18 7.68
C LEU A 93 12.55 9.57 7.33
N THR A 94 12.77 10.02 6.11
CA THR A 94 14.06 10.48 5.56
C THR A 94 13.85 11.77 4.78
N GLY A 95 14.91 12.44 4.33
CA GLY A 95 14.75 13.67 3.53
C GLY A 95 13.98 13.50 2.22
N THR A 96 13.87 12.28 1.69
CA THR A 96 13.12 12.00 0.46
C THR A 96 11.63 11.82 0.76
N ARG A 97 10.78 12.56 0.04
CA ARG A 97 9.33 12.43 0.08
C ARG A 97 8.87 11.23 -0.78
N PRO A 98 8.03 10.32 -0.26
CA PRO A 98 7.43 9.27 -1.06
C PRO A 98 6.53 9.81 -2.18
N GLN A 99 6.54 9.13 -3.33
CA GLN A 99 5.66 9.38 -4.46
C GLN A 99 5.43 8.07 -5.21
N PRO A 100 4.56 7.20 -4.69
CA PRO A 100 4.23 5.93 -5.33
C PRO A 100 3.60 6.14 -6.71
N ASP A 101 3.87 5.23 -7.64
CA ASP A 101 3.21 5.25 -8.96
C ASP A 101 1.70 5.05 -8.80
N PHE A 102 1.29 4.23 -7.83
CA PHE A 102 -0.10 4.10 -7.41
C PHE A 102 -0.19 3.82 -5.90
N SER A 103 -1.21 4.36 -5.22
CA SER A 103 -1.50 4.01 -3.83
C SER A 103 -2.97 4.09 -3.49
N ILE A 104 -3.38 3.33 -2.46
CA ILE A 104 -4.73 3.34 -1.89
C ILE A 104 -4.66 3.61 -0.39
N GLY A 105 -5.59 4.44 0.06
CA GLY A 105 -5.88 4.66 1.48
C GLY A 105 -7.35 4.96 1.70
N PHE A 106 -7.67 5.43 2.90
CA PHE A 106 -9.02 5.82 3.27
C PHE A 106 -9.28 7.29 2.91
N ARG A 107 -10.48 7.58 2.40
CA ARG A 107 -10.98 8.93 2.22
C ARG A 107 -11.16 9.60 3.57
N ARG A 108 -10.94 10.91 3.64
CA ARG A 108 -11.26 11.71 4.82
C ARG A 108 -12.73 11.56 5.22
N GLU A 109 -13.63 11.54 4.24
CA GLU A 109 -15.08 11.46 4.41
C GLU A 109 -15.54 10.10 4.95
N SER A 110 -14.65 9.09 4.99
CA SER A 110 -14.94 7.79 5.62
C SER A 110 -14.91 7.85 7.15
N PHE A 111 -14.34 8.91 7.73
CA PHE A 111 -14.25 9.09 9.18
C PHE A 111 -15.37 10.01 9.68
N THR A 112 -15.92 9.68 10.86
CA THR A 112 -16.90 10.55 11.52
C THR A 112 -16.24 11.84 12.00
N GLU A 113 -17.04 12.89 12.22
CA GLU A 113 -16.53 14.14 12.79
C GLU A 113 -15.81 13.91 14.13
N ASP A 114 -16.35 13.05 14.99
CA ASP A 114 -15.71 12.67 16.26
C ASP A 114 -14.36 11.97 16.07
N GLN A 115 -14.23 11.11 15.06
CA GLN A 115 -12.96 10.46 14.74
C GLN A 115 -11.94 11.48 14.22
N LEU A 116 -12.35 12.36 13.31
CA LEU A 116 -11.50 13.43 12.79
C LEU A 116 -11.07 14.40 13.88
N LEU A 117 -11.95 14.76 14.83
CA LEU A 117 -11.62 15.58 15.99
C LEU A 117 -10.56 14.91 16.86
N ARG A 118 -10.66 13.61 17.12
CA ARG A 118 -9.63 12.87 17.87
C ARG A 118 -8.30 12.80 17.13
N LEU A 119 -8.33 12.68 15.80
CA LEU A 119 -7.12 12.67 14.97
C LEU A 119 -6.51 14.07 14.81
N SER A 120 -7.32 15.14 14.87
CA SER A 120 -6.88 16.52 14.63
C SER A 120 -5.70 16.93 15.52
N SER A 121 -5.69 16.45 16.77
CA SER A 121 -4.62 16.68 17.74
C SER A 121 -3.26 16.18 17.28
N PHE A 122 -3.24 15.20 16.38
CA PHE A 122 -2.04 14.59 15.83
C PHE A 122 -1.79 14.89 14.34
N ILE A 123 -2.75 15.54 13.67
CA ILE A 123 -2.63 15.96 12.26
C ILE A 123 -2.08 17.38 12.14
N GLY A 124 -2.47 18.28 13.05
CA GLY A 124 -2.16 19.71 12.92
C GLY A 124 -3.04 20.42 11.89
N ASP A 125 -2.65 21.63 11.49
CA ASP A 125 -3.30 22.40 10.43
C ASP A 125 -2.68 22.02 9.07
N PHE A 126 -3.15 20.92 8.51
CA PHE A 126 -2.68 20.43 7.22
C PHE A 126 -2.96 21.42 6.06
N ILE A 127 -3.92 22.34 6.23
CA ILE A 127 -4.22 23.40 5.24
C ILE A 127 -3.13 24.48 5.28
N ALA A 128 -2.59 24.76 6.47
CA ALA A 128 -1.42 25.63 6.64
C ALA A 128 -0.07 24.95 6.28
N GLY A 129 -0.11 23.68 5.86
CA GLY A 129 1.06 22.93 5.41
C GLY A 129 1.68 22.01 6.47
N ASP A 130 0.99 21.76 7.58
CA ASP A 130 1.46 20.79 8.57
C ASP A 130 1.50 19.36 8.00
N VAL A 131 2.52 18.61 8.44
CA VAL A 131 2.69 17.19 8.11
C VAL A 131 2.17 16.32 9.24
N SER A 132 1.67 15.14 8.90
CA SER A 132 1.04 14.21 9.83
C SER A 132 1.58 12.79 9.69
N TYR A 133 1.47 12.01 10.76
CA TYR A 133 1.65 10.56 10.69
C TYR A 133 0.56 9.87 9.86
N PHE A 134 -0.67 10.39 9.84
CA PHE A 134 -1.84 9.65 9.37
C PHE A 134 -2.25 9.97 7.94
N MET A 135 -1.65 10.97 7.31
CA MET A 135 -2.02 11.45 5.99
C MET A 135 -0.89 11.26 4.99
N ALA A 136 -1.20 10.72 3.82
CA ALA A 136 -0.30 10.71 2.68
C ALA A 136 -0.45 12.03 1.90
N THR A 137 -1.67 12.29 1.45
CA THR A 137 -2.08 13.49 0.71
C THR A 137 -3.17 14.21 1.51
N TYR A 138 -3.70 15.32 1.00
CA TYR A 138 -4.79 16.03 1.66
C TYR A 138 -6.10 15.23 1.72
N SER A 139 -6.26 14.23 0.83
CA SER A 139 -7.46 13.40 0.71
C SER A 139 -7.28 11.97 1.24
N MET A 140 -6.02 11.49 1.35
CA MET A 140 -5.70 10.11 1.69
C MET A 140 -5.20 9.97 3.13
N TYR A 141 -6.00 9.29 3.95
CA TYR A 141 -5.71 8.93 5.33
C TYR A 141 -5.37 7.45 5.42
N PHE A 142 -4.43 7.08 6.28
CA PHE A 142 -4.01 5.69 6.52
C PHE A 142 -3.82 4.90 5.20
N PRO A 143 -2.86 5.31 4.34
CA PRO A 143 -2.51 4.52 3.17
C PRO A 143 -2.18 3.08 3.61
N PHE A 144 -2.62 2.09 2.85
CA PHE A 144 -2.36 0.67 3.16
C PHE A 144 -1.93 -0.13 1.94
N LEU A 145 -1.90 0.48 0.75
CA LEU A 145 -1.39 -0.14 -0.46
C LEU A 145 -0.53 0.85 -1.24
N THR A 146 0.64 0.43 -1.67
CA THR A 146 1.44 1.13 -2.69
C THR A 146 1.83 0.20 -3.82
N CYS A 147 2.01 0.77 -5.00
CA CYS A 147 2.52 0.07 -6.15
C CYS A 147 3.62 0.91 -6.79
N GLU A 148 4.71 0.24 -7.15
CA GLU A 148 5.84 0.81 -7.87
C GLU A 148 6.09 -0.04 -9.10
N VAL A 149 6.13 0.62 -10.25
CA VAL A 149 6.37 0.00 -11.55
C VAL A 149 7.78 0.35 -11.97
N LYS A 150 8.50 -0.62 -12.53
CA LYS A 150 9.80 -0.34 -13.13
C LYS A 150 9.88 -0.88 -14.53
N CYS A 151 10.75 -0.27 -15.30
CA CYS A 151 10.97 -0.63 -16.69
C CYS A 151 12.48 -0.71 -17.02
N GLY A 152 12.81 -1.57 -17.99
CA GLY A 152 14.17 -1.75 -18.49
C GLY A 152 15.09 -2.49 -17.53
N ALA A 153 16.37 -2.12 -17.49
CA ALA A 153 17.39 -2.77 -16.64
C ALA A 153 17.30 -2.35 -15.16
N THR A 154 16.43 -1.40 -14.82
CA THR A 154 16.20 -0.95 -13.45
C THR A 154 15.48 -2.07 -12.68
N GLY A 155 16.17 -2.66 -11.71
CA GLY A 155 15.63 -3.82 -11.00
C GLY A 155 14.43 -3.49 -10.10
N LEU A 156 13.54 -4.48 -9.93
CA LEU A 156 12.46 -4.44 -8.95
C LEU A 156 12.95 -4.14 -7.52
N ASP A 157 14.24 -4.36 -7.22
CA ASP A 157 14.83 -3.99 -5.94
C ASP A 157 14.81 -2.48 -5.67
N VAL A 158 14.69 -1.63 -6.71
CA VAL A 158 14.45 -0.20 -6.55
C VAL A 158 13.01 0.06 -6.13
N ALA A 159 12.05 -0.55 -6.83
CA ALA A 159 10.62 -0.49 -6.47
C ALA A 159 10.40 -1.01 -5.03
N ASP A 160 11.00 -2.13 -4.67
CA ASP A 160 10.89 -2.71 -3.33
C ASP A 160 11.39 -1.74 -2.24
N ARG A 161 12.46 -0.98 -2.50
CA ARG A 161 12.96 0.04 -1.56
C ARG A 161 12.05 1.26 -1.47
N GLN A 162 11.50 1.73 -2.59
CA GLN A 162 10.56 2.85 -2.61
C GLN A 162 9.26 2.48 -1.90
N ASN A 163 8.71 1.30 -2.21
CA ASN A 163 7.56 0.73 -1.53
C ASN A 163 7.81 0.55 -0.03
N ALA A 164 8.95 -0.01 0.37
CA ALA A 164 9.28 -0.17 1.78
C ALA A 164 9.38 1.18 2.52
N HIS A 165 9.88 2.23 1.86
CA HIS A 165 9.89 3.58 2.43
C HIS A 165 8.47 4.10 2.66
N SER A 166 7.61 4.05 1.63
CA SER A 166 6.21 4.48 1.71
C SER A 166 5.43 3.69 2.76
N MET A 167 5.55 2.36 2.74
CA MET A 167 4.85 1.48 3.68
C MET A 167 5.36 1.60 5.12
N THR A 168 6.63 1.96 5.33
CA THR A 168 7.09 2.27 6.69
C THR A 168 6.34 3.46 7.28
N LEU A 169 6.03 4.49 6.49
CA LEU A 169 5.23 5.62 6.95
C LEU A 169 3.79 5.20 7.28
N ALA A 170 3.18 4.41 6.39
CA ALA A 170 1.84 3.85 6.56
C ALA A 170 1.72 3.02 7.85
N VAL A 171 2.61 2.03 8.02
CA VAL A 171 2.61 1.13 9.18
C VAL A 171 2.90 1.91 10.46
N ARG A 172 3.82 2.89 10.42
CA ARG A 172 4.11 3.77 11.57
C ARG A 172 2.87 4.54 12.02
N ALA A 173 2.04 5.02 11.09
CA ALA A 173 0.81 5.72 11.43
C ALA A 173 -0.09 4.87 12.35
N VAL A 174 -0.31 3.61 11.96
CA VAL A 174 -1.13 2.68 12.74
C VAL A 174 -0.47 2.35 14.09
N VAL A 175 0.84 2.14 14.12
CA VAL A 175 1.58 1.91 15.37
C VAL A 175 1.43 3.08 16.35
N GLU A 176 1.61 4.32 15.88
CA GLU A 176 1.48 5.51 16.74
C GLU A 176 0.04 5.70 17.25
N LEU A 177 -0.97 5.38 16.43
CA LEU A 177 -2.37 5.38 16.87
C LEU A 177 -2.60 4.38 18.01
N PHE A 178 -2.12 3.14 17.86
CA PHE A 178 -2.30 2.10 18.88
C PHE A 178 -1.49 2.39 20.16
N ARG A 179 -0.31 3.01 20.02
CA ARG A 179 0.50 3.49 21.17
C ARG A 179 -0.22 4.57 21.96
N ALA A 180 -0.89 5.51 21.29
CA ALA A 180 -1.64 6.57 21.96
C ALA A 180 -2.71 6.04 22.92
N VAL A 181 -3.22 4.82 22.66
CA VAL A 181 -4.20 4.13 23.49
C VAL A 181 -3.63 2.93 24.26
N LYS A 182 -2.30 2.75 24.29
CA LYS A 182 -1.57 1.68 25.00
C LYS A 182 -1.97 0.26 24.56
N ARG A 183 -2.22 0.08 23.26
CA ARG A 183 -2.64 -1.18 22.63
C ARG A 183 -1.66 -1.65 21.54
N GLU A 184 -0.43 -1.14 21.55
CA GLU A 184 0.57 -1.41 20.53
C GLU A 184 0.92 -2.90 20.36
N LYS A 185 0.67 -3.72 21.39
CA LYS A 185 0.82 -5.18 21.30
C LYS A 185 -0.09 -5.82 20.26
N GLU A 186 -1.24 -5.24 19.96
CA GLU A 186 -2.21 -5.79 19.02
C GLU A 186 -1.74 -5.72 17.56
N VAL A 187 -0.85 -4.77 17.26
CA VAL A 187 -0.30 -4.60 15.91
C VAL A 187 1.07 -5.24 15.76
N HIS A 188 1.65 -5.78 16.84
CA HIS A 188 2.93 -6.48 16.80
C HIS A 188 2.86 -7.66 15.82
N GLN A 189 3.77 -7.67 14.84
CA GLN A 189 3.89 -8.66 13.76
C GLN A 189 2.66 -8.77 12.84
N GLN A 190 1.67 -7.89 12.95
CA GLN A 190 0.53 -7.88 12.05
C GLN A 190 0.88 -7.15 10.75
N ILE A 191 0.48 -7.73 9.62
CA ILE A 191 0.54 -7.03 8.33
C ILE A 191 -0.50 -5.92 8.35
N LEU A 192 -0.04 -4.67 8.23
CA LEU A 192 -0.89 -3.47 8.27
C LEU A 192 -0.99 -2.76 6.92
N GLY A 193 -0.15 -3.15 5.96
CA GLY A 193 -0.17 -2.62 4.60
C GLY A 193 0.49 -3.58 3.63
N PHE A 194 0.23 -3.39 2.36
CA PHE A 194 0.76 -4.19 1.27
C PHE A 194 1.51 -3.30 0.29
N SER A 195 2.48 -3.87 -0.41
CA SER A 195 3.06 -3.22 -1.58
C SER A 195 3.22 -4.17 -2.73
N VAL A 196 3.03 -3.65 -3.94
CA VAL A 196 3.25 -4.37 -5.18
C VAL A 196 4.40 -3.72 -5.94
N SER A 197 5.38 -4.53 -6.32
CA SER A 197 6.46 -4.11 -7.22
C SER A 197 6.34 -4.93 -8.48
N HIS A 198 6.23 -4.29 -9.64
CA HIS A 198 6.14 -5.05 -10.88
C HIS A 198 6.80 -4.39 -12.08
N ASP A 199 7.09 -5.22 -13.07
CA ASP A 199 7.50 -4.80 -14.41
C ASP A 199 6.62 -5.53 -15.44
N HIS A 200 7.11 -5.65 -16.67
CA HIS A 200 6.39 -6.34 -17.75
C HIS A 200 6.47 -7.88 -17.67
N ARG A 201 7.29 -8.46 -16.78
CA ARG A 201 7.55 -9.91 -16.65
C ARG A 201 7.24 -10.48 -15.28
N SER A 202 7.38 -9.69 -14.22
CA SER A 202 7.40 -10.16 -12.84
C SER A 202 6.58 -9.25 -11.93
N VAL A 203 5.97 -9.85 -10.92
CA VAL A 203 5.24 -9.18 -9.85
C VAL A 203 5.77 -9.69 -8.52
N ARG A 204 6.01 -8.80 -7.57
CA ARG A 204 6.34 -9.13 -6.18
C ARG A 204 5.34 -8.43 -5.27
N ILE A 205 4.76 -9.17 -4.32
CA ILE A 205 3.82 -8.65 -3.36
C ILE A 205 4.43 -8.79 -1.97
N TYR A 206 4.41 -7.72 -1.19
CA TYR A 206 4.93 -7.72 0.18
C TYR A 206 3.85 -7.31 1.16
N GLY A 207 3.81 -7.98 2.31
CA GLY A 207 3.09 -7.51 3.50
C GLY A 207 4.04 -6.77 4.44
N HIS A 208 3.67 -5.58 4.89
CA HIS A 208 4.49 -4.72 5.76
C HIS A 208 3.96 -4.73 7.19
N TYR A 209 4.85 -4.91 8.16
CA TYR A 209 4.49 -5.12 9.55
C TYR A 209 5.51 -4.51 10.52
N PRO A 210 5.08 -4.12 11.73
CA PRO A 210 5.97 -3.66 12.78
C PRO A 210 6.38 -4.80 13.71
N VAL A 211 7.61 -4.75 14.22
CA VAL A 211 8.07 -5.54 15.37
C VAL A 211 8.39 -4.57 16.49
N ILE A 212 7.64 -4.70 17.57
CA ILE A 212 7.67 -3.79 18.73
C ILE A 212 8.40 -4.49 19.88
N ASP A 213 9.48 -3.88 20.37
CA ASP A 213 10.18 -4.29 21.58
C ASP A 213 9.54 -3.63 22.79
N GLU A 214 8.88 -4.41 23.64
CA GLU A 214 8.21 -3.92 24.85
C GLU A 214 9.17 -3.32 25.88
N LYS A 215 10.43 -3.79 25.93
CA LYS A 215 11.40 -3.34 26.93
C LYS A 215 11.97 -1.98 26.58
N THR A 216 12.23 -1.74 25.30
CA THR A 216 12.86 -0.50 24.83
C THR A 216 11.87 0.47 24.21
N ALA A 217 10.61 0.09 24.05
CA ALA A 217 9.59 0.81 23.27
C ALA A 217 10.04 1.13 21.83
N ASN A 218 10.98 0.35 21.28
CA ASN A 218 11.45 0.56 19.91
C ASN A 218 10.58 -0.23 18.93
N THR A 219 10.25 0.40 17.81
CA THR A 219 9.59 -0.28 16.68
C THR A 219 10.57 -0.38 15.54
N ARG A 220 10.68 -1.59 14.97
CA ARG A 220 11.35 -1.84 13.70
C ARG A 220 10.30 -2.24 12.68
N TYR A 221 10.51 -1.86 11.43
CA TYR A 221 9.57 -2.11 10.33
C TYR A 221 10.20 -3.10 9.37
N TYR A 222 9.40 -4.09 8.99
CA TYR A 222 9.81 -5.20 8.16
C TYR A 222 8.77 -5.44 7.07
N HIS A 223 9.19 -6.16 6.05
CA HIS A 223 8.32 -6.65 4.99
C HIS A 223 8.43 -8.17 4.89
N HIS A 224 7.40 -8.82 4.36
CA HIS A 224 7.34 -10.26 4.14
C HIS A 224 6.94 -10.51 2.70
N LEU A 225 7.72 -11.30 1.97
CA LEU A 225 7.37 -11.66 0.59
C LEU A 225 6.19 -12.63 0.63
N ILE A 226 5.10 -12.24 -0.02
CA ILE A 226 3.92 -13.10 -0.19
C ILE A 226 4.18 -14.00 -1.41
N PRO A 227 4.04 -15.33 -1.24
CA PRO A 227 4.34 -16.30 -2.30
C PRO A 227 3.30 -16.32 -3.42
#